data_AF-A0A8J7C2L5-F1
#
_entry.id   AF-A0A8J7C2L5-F1
#
_cell.length_a   1.000
_cell.length_b   1.000
_cell.length_c   1.000
_cell.angle_alpha   90.00
_cell.angle_beta   90.00
_cell.angle_gamma   90.00
#
_symmetry.space_group_name_H-M   'P 1'
#
loop_
_entity.id
_entity.type
_entity.pdbx_description
1 polymer ?
#
loop_
_entity_poly.entity_id
_entity_poly.type
_entity_poly.pdbx_seq_one_letter_code
_entity_poly.pdbx_strand_id
1 'polypeptide(L)' 'MTIFELRQNYHDSLGNMRTWLGDTSLSGGLTVLDRLSILDAWQQEMLEYFEKNGYCFSCSRRLERCVCPEHGF' A
#
# COMPACT_ATOMS: atom_id res chain seq x y z
N MET A 1 5.13 13.80 -9.39
CA MET A 1 5.75 12.84 -8.48
C MET A 1 6.59 11.84 -9.26
N THR A 2 7.79 11.53 -8.77
CA THR A 2 8.72 10.52 -9.31
C THR A 2 8.47 9.17 -8.66
N ILE A 3 8.98 8.10 -9.27
CA ILE A 3 8.90 6.75 -8.68
C ILE A 3 9.65 6.63 -7.35
N PHE A 4 10.68 7.46 -7.12
CA PHE A 4 11.41 7.47 -5.85
C PHE A 4 10.56 8.09 -4.74
N GLU A 5 9.92 9.23 -5.01
CA GLU A 5 8.98 9.88 -4.07
C GLU A 5 7.78 8.97 -3.75
N LEU A 6 7.21 8.30 -4.76
CA LEU A 6 6.13 7.32 -4.57
C LEU A 6 6.54 6.18 -3.63
N ARG A 7 7.74 5.62 -3.83
CA ARG A 7 8.24 4.53 -2.99
C ARG A 7 8.57 4.99 -1.59
N GLN A 8 9.12 6.20 -1.43
CA GLN A 8 9.34 6.79 -0.12
C GLN A 8 8.02 6.94 0.63
N ASN A 9 7.01 7.57 0.01
CA ASN A 9 5.70 7.73 0.62
C ASN A 9 5.03 6.39 0.97
N TYR A 10 5.20 5.37 0.12
CA TYR A 10 4.75 4.01 0.41
C TYR A 10 5.44 3.43 1.66
N HIS A 11 6.77 3.54 1.76
CA HIS A 11 7.51 3.01 2.90
C HIS A 11 7.18 3.76 4.20
N ASP A 12 7.00 5.08 4.13
CA ASP A 12 6.57 5.89 5.27
C ASP A 12 5.15 5.49 5.71
N SER A 13 4.23 5.34 4.76
CA SER A 13 2.86 4.86 5.01
C SER A 13 2.85 3.45 5.63
N LEU A 14 3.65 2.52 5.10
CA LEU A 14 3.81 1.17 5.64
C LEU A 14 4.39 1.16 7.05
N GLY A 15 5.37 2.02 7.33
CA GLY A 15 5.95 2.19 8.66
C GLY A 15 4.91 2.67 9.67
N ASN A 16 4.11 3.66 9.28
CA ASN A 16 3.02 4.19 10.10
C ASN A 16 1.95 3.11 10.36
N MET A 17 1.54 2.37 9.33
CA MET A 17 0.53 1.31 9.44
C MET A 17 1.00 0.19 10.38
N ARG A 18 2.25 -0.25 10.25
CA ARG A 18 2.85 -1.26 11.14
C ARG A 18 2.93 -0.79 12.58
N THR A 19 3.33 0.46 12.79
CA THR A 19 3.41 1.06 14.12
C THR A 19 2.03 1.10 14.77
N TRP A 20 1.01 1.55 14.04
CA TRP A 20 -0.37 1.60 14.53
C TRP A 20 -0.93 0.21 14.87
N LEU A 21 -0.71 -0.80 14.01
CA LEU A 21 -1.15 -2.18 14.25
C LEU A 21 -0.40 -2.86 15.41
N GLY A 22 0.85 -2.45 15.66
CA GLY A 22 1.67 -2.94 16.77
C GLY A 22 1.33 -2.28 18.11
N ASP A 23 0.77 -1.07 18.09
CA ASP A 23 0.39 -0.34 19.29
C ASP A 23 -0.94 -0.88 19.85
N THR A 24 -0.85 -1.58 20.99
CA THR A 24 -2.01 -2.16 21.68
C THR A 24 -2.92 -1.11 22.31
N SER A 25 -2.45 0.12 22.54
CA SER A 25 -3.29 1.21 23.03
C SER A 25 -4.23 1.76 21.96
N LEU A 26 -3.82 1.69 20.70
CA LEU A 26 -4.59 2.17 19.55
C LEU A 26 -5.38 1.05 18.86
N SER A 27 -4.79 -0.15 18.75
CA SER A 27 -5.32 -1.26 17.96
C SER A 27 -5.62 -2.52 18.79
N GLY A 28 -5.50 -2.46 20.11
CA GLY A 28 -5.67 -3.63 20.99
C GLY A 28 -7.08 -4.22 20.99
N GLY A 29 -8.09 -3.44 20.63
CA GLY A 29 -9.48 -3.90 20.50
C GLY A 29 -9.80 -4.58 19.16
N LEU A 30 -8.88 -4.55 18.19
CA LEU A 30 -9.12 -5.11 16.87
C LEU A 30 -8.93 -6.62 16.89
N THR A 31 -9.92 -7.34 16.34
CA THR A 31 -9.78 -8.75 16.06
C THR A 31 -8.76 -8.99 14.93
N VAL A 32 -8.35 -10.24 14.75
CA VAL A 32 -7.49 -10.61 13.62
C VAL A 32 -8.17 -10.29 12.28
N LEU A 33 -9.48 -10.49 12.17
CA LEU A 33 -10.23 -10.19 10.95
C LEU A 33 -10.25 -8.69 10.65
N ASP A 34 -10.48 -7.84 11.67
CA ASP A 34 -10.45 -6.38 11.49
C ASP A 34 -9.08 -5.92 10.98
N ARG A 35 -8.01 -6.49 11.56
CA ARG A 35 -6.63 -6.19 11.15
C ARG A 35 -6.38 -6.57 9.69
N LEU A 36 -6.87 -7.74 9.25
CA LEU A 36 -6.76 -8.17 7.85
C LEU A 36 -7.55 -7.27 6.91
N SER A 37 -8.79 -6.89 7.26
CA SER A 37 -9.60 -5.97 6.45
C SER A 37 -8.98 -4.59 6.33
N ILE A 38 -8.36 -4.07 7.39
CA ILE A 38 -7.64 -2.80 7.36
C ILE A 38 -6.40 -2.88 6.45
N LEU A 39 -5.64 -3.99 6.53
CA LEU A 39 -4.48 -4.21 5.67
C LEU A 39 -4.88 -4.29 4.19
N ASP A 40 -5.98 -4.97 3.88
CA ASP A 40 -6.52 -5.09 2.53
C ASP A 40 -6.96 -3.73 1.97
N ALA A 41 -7.72 -2.96 2.76
CA ALA A 41 -8.13 -1.60 2.40
C ALA A 41 -6.92 -0.69 2.17
N TRP A 42 -5.93 -0.71 3.07
CA TRP A 42 -4.69 0.05 2.91
C TRP A 42 -3.93 -0.35 1.64
N GLN A 43 -3.84 -1.65 1.34
CA GLN A 43 -3.17 -2.15 0.14
C GLN A 43 -3.88 -1.67 -1.13
N GLN A 44 -5.22 -1.68 -1.14
CA GLN A 44 -6.02 -1.16 -2.24
C GLN A 44 -5.79 0.35 -2.44
N GLU A 45 -5.71 1.13 -1.38
CA GLU A 45 -5.37 2.56 -1.47
C GLU A 45 -3.97 2.77 -2.06
N MET A 46 -2.99 1.94 -1.72
CA MET A 46 -1.64 2.02 -2.28
C MET A 46 -1.63 1.66 -3.78
N LEU A 47 -2.43 0.68 -4.22
CA LEU A 47 -2.61 0.36 -5.64
C LEU A 47 -3.13 1.59 -6.41
N GLU A 48 -4.23 2.17 -5.94
CA GLU A 48 -4.82 3.36 -6.56
C GLU A 48 -3.89 4.55 -6.54
N TYR A 49 -3.13 4.74 -5.46
CA TYR A 49 -2.19 5.84 -5.33
C TYR A 49 -1.07 5.77 -6.38
N PHE A 50 -0.51 4.58 -6.62
CA PHE A 50 0.49 4.39 -7.66
C PHE A 50 -0.10 4.60 -9.05
N GLU A 51 -1.30 4.06 -9.30
CA GLU A 51 -1.99 4.18 -10.58
C GLU A 51 -2.31 5.65 -10.92
N LYS A 52 -2.87 6.41 -9.96
CA LYS A 52 -3.15 7.85 -10.09
C LYS A 52 -1.89 8.67 -10.43
N ASN A 53 -0.71 8.17 -10.09
CA ASN A 53 0.57 8.82 -10.41
C ASN A 53 1.28 8.23 -11.65
N GLY A 54 0.61 7.32 -12.37
CA GLY A 54 1.07 6.78 -13.64
C GLY A 54 2.11 5.67 -13.52
N TYR A 55 2.18 4.98 -12.37
CA TYR A 55 3.07 3.86 -12.14
C TYR A 55 2.31 2.60 -11.72
N CYS A 56 2.82 1.45 -12.11
CA CYS A 56 2.36 0.16 -11.59
C CYS A 56 2.93 -0.03 -10.17
N PHE A 57 2.07 -0.38 -9.22
CA PHE A 57 2.49 -0.72 -7.86
C PHE A 57 3.48 -1.89 -7.83
N SER A 58 3.16 -3.00 -8.53
CA SER A 58 3.93 -4.25 -8.45
C SER A 58 5.31 -4.16 -9.09
N CYS A 59 5.45 -3.53 -10.27
CA CYS A 59 6.74 -3.45 -10.97
C CYS A 59 7.39 -2.06 -10.94
N SER A 60 6.74 -1.05 -10.36
CA SER A 60 7.24 0.33 -10.30
C SER A 60 7.51 0.99 -11.66
N ARG A 61 7.10 0.37 -12.77
CA ARG A 61 7.24 0.95 -14.12
C ARG A 61 6.09 1.91 -14.41
N ARG A 62 6.27 2.80 -15.38
CA ARG A 62 5.16 3.59 -15.95
C ARG A 62 4.07 2.63 -16.45
N LEU A 63 2.81 2.97 -16.25
CA LEU A 63 1.67 2.12 -16.65
C LEU A 63 1.73 1.73 -18.14
N GLU A 64 2.14 2.67 -19.01
CA GLU A 64 2.33 2.44 -20.45
C GLU A 64 3.39 1.37 -20.79
N ARG A 65 4.28 1.03 -19.84
CA ARG A 65 5.36 0.02 -19.98
C ARG A 65 5.24 -1.11 -18.96
N CYS A 66 4.08 -1.23 -18.33
CA CYS A 66 3.80 -2.30 -17.38
C CYS A 66 3.74 -3.64 -18.14
N VAL A 67 4.35 -4.67 -17.56
CA VAL A 67 4.33 -6.04 -18.08
C VAL A 67 3.79 -7.03 -17.04
N CYS A 68 3.24 -6.51 -15.93
CA CYS A 68 2.59 -7.35 -14.95
C CYS A 68 1.37 -7.99 -15.61
N PRO A 69 1.14 -9.31 -15.42
CA PRO A 69 -0.15 -9.89 -15.75
C PRO A 69 -1.23 -9.07 -15.03
N GLU A 70 -2.34 -8.78 -15.74
CA GLU A 70 -3.43 -7.93 -15.23
C GLU A 70 -3.74 -8.29 -13.77
N HIS A 71 -3.31 -7.40 -12.87
CA HIS A 71 -3.63 -7.39 -11.44
C HIS A 71 -3.53 -8.76 -10.75
N GLY A 72 -2.32 -9.33 -10.69
CA GLY A 72 -2.02 -10.43 -9.79
C GLY A 72 -2.08 -9.98 -8.33
N PHE A 73 -3.21 -10.26 -7.68
CA PHE A 73 -3.34 -10.35 -6.22
C PHE A 73 -2.60 -11.59 -5.70
#